data_AF-A0A4Q9VYV1-F1
#
_entry.id   AF-A0A4Q9VYV1-F1
#
_cell.length_a   1.000
_cell.length_b   1.000
_cell.length_c   1.000
_cell.angle_alpha   90.00
_cell.angle_beta   90.00
_cell.angle_gamma   90.00
#
_symmetry.space_group_name_H-M   'P 1'
#
loop_
_entity.id
_entity.type
_entity.pdbx_description
1 polymer ?
#
loop_
_entity_poly.entity_id
_entity_poly.type
_entity_poly.pdbx_seq_one_letter_code
_entity_poly.pdbx_strand_id
1 'polypeptide(L)'
;VGNGRNNVAHSLMVAGAMLCGNVRICTPSSLTPGDVYFYIAKDQAPKYGGFVKMTDNIHTAVKDADVIYTDVWVSMGEESEFETRIHLLKDYQVNRKMLNLTGKVDTIFLHCLPAFHDTQTEYGQNIFEKY
;
A
#
# COMPACT_ATOMS: atom_id res chain seq x y z
N VAL A 1 0.22 0.96 -1.59
CA VAL A 1 -1.25 0.98 -1.81
C VAL A 1 -1.86 -0.08 -0.91
N GLY A 2 -2.97 0.20 -0.23
CA GLY A 2 -3.64 -0.75 0.65
C GLY A 2 -3.56 -0.33 2.11
N ASN A 3 -3.25 -1.26 3.02
CA ASN A 3 -3.14 -1.01 4.45
C ASN A 3 -1.92 -0.13 4.79
N GLY A 4 -2.14 1.18 5.00
CA GLY A 4 -1.08 2.12 5.35
C GLY A 4 -0.56 2.05 6.79
N ARG A 5 -1.17 1.27 7.68
CA ARG A 5 -0.82 1.17 9.11
C ARG A 5 0.29 0.18 9.44
N ASN A 6 0.64 -0.69 8.50
CA ASN A 6 1.57 -1.77 8.77
C ASN A 6 3.03 -1.31 8.73
N ASN A 7 3.91 -2.16 9.24
CA ASN A 7 5.35 -1.90 9.28
C ASN A 7 5.96 -1.71 7.88
N VAL A 8 5.52 -2.47 6.87
CA VAL A 8 6.00 -2.34 5.49
C VAL A 8 5.71 -0.95 4.92
N ALA A 9 4.49 -0.45 5.10
CA ALA A 9 4.10 0.90 4.70
C ALA A 9 4.94 1.97 5.41
N HIS A 10 5.18 1.83 6.72
CA HIS A 10 6.03 2.74 7.48
C HIS A 10 7.48 2.74 6.99
N SER A 11 8.06 1.55 6.76
CA SER A 11 9.43 1.40 6.28
C SER A 11 9.61 1.99 4.88
N LEU A 12 8.71 1.69 3.95
CA LEU A 12 8.75 2.25 2.59
C LEU A 12 8.53 3.77 2.59
N MET A 13 7.65 4.27 3.46
CA MET A 13 7.41 5.71 3.62
C MET A 13 8.67 6.45 4.06
N VAL A 14 9.31 5.98 5.13
CA VAL A 14 10.49 6.65 5.70
C VAL A 14 11.71 6.44 4.82
N ALA A 15 12.09 5.19 4.57
CA ALA A 15 13.32 4.88 3.84
C ALA A 15 13.22 5.30 2.38
N GLY A 16 12.10 5.03 1.71
CA GLY A 16 11.91 5.39 0.30
C GLY A 16 12.01 6.90 0.09
N ALA A 17 11.41 7.70 0.98
CA ALA A 17 11.46 9.15 0.86
C ALA A 17 12.87 9.71 1.21
N MET A 18 13.60 9.08 2.12
CA MET A 18 15.00 9.45 2.41
C MET A 18 15.98 9.03 1.30
N LEU A 19 15.61 8.05 0.46
CA LEU A 19 16.40 7.64 -0.71
C LEU A 19 16.01 8.43 -1.98
N CYS A 20 15.58 9.69 -1.84
CA CYS A 20 15.16 10.59 -2.92
C CYS A 20 13.87 10.13 -3.66
N GLY A 21 13.10 9.20 -3.08
CA GLY A 21 11.84 8.75 -3.66
C GLY A 21 10.68 9.75 -3.49
N ASN A 22 9.79 9.82 -4.47
CA ASN A 22 8.46 10.42 -4.33
C ASN A 22 7.49 9.34 -3.83
N VAL A 23 7.38 9.20 -2.51
CA VAL A 23 6.59 8.14 -1.89
C VAL A 23 5.16 8.60 -1.62
N ARG A 24 4.19 7.82 -2.10
CA ARG A 24 2.76 8.11 -1.92
C ARG A 24 2.08 6.95 -1.21
N ILE A 25 1.53 7.21 -0.03
CA ILE A 25 0.74 6.24 0.71
C ILE A 25 -0.72 6.38 0.28
N CYS A 26 -1.14 5.47 -0.59
CA CYS A 26 -2.52 5.32 -1.02
C CYS A 26 -3.27 4.38 -0.07
N THR A 27 -4.06 4.95 0.84
CA THR A 27 -4.75 4.22 1.92
C THR A 27 -6.01 4.99 2.34
N PRO A 28 -7.09 4.31 2.78
CA PRO A 28 -8.24 5.00 3.36
C PRO A 28 -7.83 5.73 4.66
N SER A 29 -8.56 6.79 5.01
CA SER A 29 -8.27 7.64 6.17
C SER A 29 -8.24 6.88 7.51
N SER A 30 -9.01 5.80 7.65
CA SER A 30 -9.01 4.94 8.83
C SER A 30 -7.76 4.04 8.96
N LEU A 31 -6.96 3.94 7.89
CA LEU A 31 -5.77 3.09 7.81
C LEU A 31 -4.52 3.90 7.44
N THR A 32 -4.43 5.17 7.88
CA THR A 32 -3.23 5.98 7.67
C THR A 32 -2.05 5.50 8.53
N PRO A 33 -0.80 5.67 8.05
CA PRO A 33 0.40 5.51 8.87
C PRO A 33 0.30 6.19 10.23
N GLY A 34 1.01 5.66 11.21
CA GLY A 34 1.17 6.34 12.50
C GLY A 34 1.88 7.68 12.33
N ASP A 35 1.37 8.73 12.98
CA ASP A 35 1.86 10.10 12.88
C ASP A 35 3.38 10.22 13.04
N VAL A 36 3.95 9.49 14.00
CA VAL A 36 5.40 9.48 14.25
C VAL A 36 6.21 9.15 13.00
N TYR A 37 5.79 8.14 12.22
CA TYR A 37 6.50 7.74 11.01
C TYR A 37 6.29 8.76 9.88
N PHE A 38 5.08 9.30 9.77
CA PHE A 38 4.78 10.31 8.77
C PHE A 38 5.60 11.59 9.00
N TYR A 39 5.69 12.07 10.25
CA TYR A 39 6.50 13.24 10.57
C TYR A 39 8.00 12.99 10.38
N ILE A 40 8.51 11.80 10.72
CA ILE A 40 9.89 11.43 10.39
C ILE A 40 10.13 11.55 8.88
N ALA A 41 9.27 10.93 8.05
CA ALA A 41 9.43 10.97 6.60
C ALA A 41 9.32 12.40 6.05
N LYS A 42 8.31 13.15 6.50
CA LYS A 42 8.03 14.53 6.06
C LYS A 42 9.18 15.48 6.38
N ASP A 43 9.82 15.33 7.54
CA ASP A 43 10.90 16.20 7.99
C ASP A 43 12.26 15.82 7.38
N GLN A 44 12.51 14.52 7.14
CA GLN A 44 13.79 14.07 6.61
C GLN A 44 13.86 14.07 5.08
N ALA A 45 12.78 13.70 4.38
CA ALA A 45 12.79 13.50 2.93
C ALA A 45 13.32 14.72 2.12
N PRO A 46 12.93 15.98 2.43
CA PRO A 46 13.40 17.13 1.67
C PRO A 46 14.92 17.31 1.68
N LYS A 47 15.60 16.86 2.75
CA LYS A 47 17.07 16.93 2.86
C LYS A 47 17.78 16.04 1.84
N TYR A 48 17.08 15.03 1.33
CA TYR A 48 17.58 14.06 0.36
C TYR A 48 16.91 14.20 -1.01
N GLY A 49 16.12 15.26 -1.22
CA GLY A 49 15.37 15.49 -2.47
C GLY A 49 14.11 14.63 -2.65
N GLY A 50 13.75 13.83 -1.64
CA GLY A 50 12.53 13.02 -1.68
C GLY A 50 11.31 13.75 -1.14
N PHE A 51 10.16 13.08 -1.23
CA PHE A 51 8.88 13.63 -0.84
C PHE A 51 7.94 12.52 -0.36
N VAL A 52 7.04 12.86 0.57
CA VAL A 52 6.00 11.95 1.04
C VAL A 52 4.63 12.63 0.98
N LYS A 53 3.62 11.88 0.51
CA LYS A 53 2.20 12.29 0.57
C LYS A 53 1.31 11.12 0.94
N MET A 54 0.28 11.39 1.72
CA MET A 54 -0.82 10.45 1.99
C MET A 54 -2.07 10.89 1.24
N THR A 55 -2.83 9.93 0.72
CA THR A 55 -4.13 10.19 0.07
C THR A 55 -4.95 8.92 -0.01
N ASP A 56 -6.27 9.06 0.03
CA ASP A 56 -7.26 8.01 -0.25
C ASP A 56 -7.69 7.99 -1.74
N ASN A 57 -7.27 8.98 -2.54
CA ASN A 57 -7.60 9.03 -3.95
C ASN A 57 -6.60 8.23 -4.79
N ILE A 58 -7.02 7.02 -5.20
CA ILE A 58 -6.24 6.08 -5.99
C ILE A 58 -5.67 6.72 -7.26
N HIS A 59 -6.51 7.41 -8.03
CA HIS A 59 -6.08 8.02 -9.30
C HIS A 59 -4.90 8.98 -9.09
N THR A 60 -5.02 9.88 -8.11
CA THR A 60 -3.93 10.83 -7.82
C THR A 60 -2.71 10.16 -7.20
N ALA A 61 -2.88 9.05 -6.48
CA ALA A 61 -1.78 8.34 -5.86
C ALA A 61 -0.91 7.63 -6.90
N VAL A 62 -1.53 6.93 -7.85
CA VAL A 62 -0.82 6.04 -8.77
C VAL A 62 -0.36 6.71 -10.06
N LYS A 63 -0.92 7.87 -10.41
CA LYS A 63 -0.54 8.62 -11.62
C LYS A 63 0.97 8.85 -11.69
N ASP A 64 1.59 8.52 -12.82
CA ASP A 64 3.02 8.64 -13.11
C ASP A 64 3.93 7.83 -12.16
N ALA A 65 3.39 6.85 -11.41
CA ALA A 65 4.19 6.04 -10.50
C ALA A 65 5.08 5.03 -11.27
N ASP A 66 6.38 5.02 -10.98
CA ASP A 66 7.33 4.02 -11.47
C ASP A 66 7.11 2.65 -10.83
N VAL A 67 6.66 2.64 -9.57
CA VAL A 67 6.50 1.44 -8.76
C VAL A 67 5.17 1.49 -8.03
N ILE A 68 4.38 0.42 -8.13
CA ILE A 68 3.24 0.17 -7.23
C ILE A 68 3.62 -0.96 -6.28
N TYR A 69 3.65 -0.64 -4.99
CA TYR A 69 3.87 -1.61 -3.92
C TYR A 69 2.57 -1.84 -3.15
N THR A 70 2.22 -3.10 -2.91
CA THR A 70 1.15 -3.48 -1.96
C THR A 70 1.59 -4.63 -1.06
N ASP A 71 0.81 -4.88 -0.03
CA ASP A 71 1.01 -5.94 0.95
C ASP A 71 -0.36 -6.47 1.38
N VAL A 72 -0.37 -7.57 2.14
CA VAL A 72 -1.59 -8.14 2.72
C VAL A 72 -2.38 -7.10 3.52
N TRP A 73 -3.71 -7.16 3.41
CA TRP A 73 -4.61 -6.20 4.03
C TRP A 73 -4.84 -6.43 5.51
N VAL A 74 -4.65 -7.69 5.93
CA VAL A 74 -4.79 -8.18 7.30
C VAL A 74 -3.45 -8.76 7.71
N SER A 75 -2.89 -8.22 8.80
CA SER A 75 -1.59 -8.67 9.31
C SER A 75 -1.76 -9.93 10.16
N MET A 76 -0.66 -10.66 10.42
CA MET A 76 -0.67 -11.76 11.39
C MET A 76 -1.11 -11.24 12.77
N GLY A 77 -2.08 -11.91 13.41
CA GLY A 77 -2.68 -11.49 14.67
C GLY A 77 -3.85 -10.52 14.55
N GLU A 78 -4.23 -10.10 13.33
CA GLU A 78 -5.41 -9.27 13.05
C GLU A 78 -6.56 -10.09 12.43
N GLU A 79 -6.63 -11.41 12.64
CA GLU A 79 -7.57 -12.29 11.93
C GLU A 79 -9.05 -11.97 12.22
N SER A 80 -9.38 -11.29 13.31
CA SER A 80 -10.75 -10.82 13.56
C SER A 80 -11.18 -9.69 12.62
N GLU A 81 -10.24 -9.04 11.94
CA GLU A 81 -10.46 -7.83 11.14
C GLU A 81 -10.74 -8.11 9.65
N PHE A 82 -10.74 -9.37 9.20
CA PHE A 82 -10.85 -9.72 7.77
C PHE A 82 -12.01 -9.03 7.06
N GLU A 83 -13.22 -9.15 7.59
CA GLU A 83 -14.41 -8.59 6.97
C GLU A 83 -14.28 -7.08 6.81
N THR A 84 -13.94 -6.37 7.90
CA THR A 84 -13.77 -4.92 7.91
C THR A 84 -12.67 -4.47 6.95
N ARG A 85 -11.52 -5.16 6.94
CA ARG A 85 -10.38 -4.81 6.08
C ARG A 85 -10.69 -5.06 4.61
N ILE A 86 -11.35 -6.17 4.27
CA ILE A 86 -11.79 -6.45 2.89
C ILE A 86 -12.73 -5.34 2.42
N HIS A 87 -13.74 -4.97 3.20
CA HIS A 87 -14.67 -3.88 2.83
C HIS A 87 -13.95 -2.54 2.62
N LEU A 88 -12.99 -2.19 3.47
CA LEU A 88 -12.24 -0.93 3.36
C LEU A 88 -11.25 -0.90 2.19
N LEU A 89 -10.66 -2.04 1.85
CA LEU A 89 -9.50 -2.12 0.96
C LEU A 89 -9.79 -2.75 -0.40
N LYS A 90 -11.00 -3.25 -0.65
CA LYS A 90 -11.39 -3.87 -1.93
C LYS A 90 -11.08 -2.99 -3.13
N ASP A 91 -11.38 -1.70 -3.04
CA ASP A 91 -11.11 -0.73 -4.10
C ASP A 91 -9.61 -0.44 -4.30
N TYR A 92 -8.79 -0.72 -3.28
CA TYR A 92 -7.33 -0.56 -3.29
C TYR A 92 -6.59 -1.80 -3.81
N GLN A 93 -7.30 -2.83 -4.28
CA GLN A 93 -6.68 -3.99 -4.91
C GLN A 93 -5.84 -3.58 -6.12
N VAL A 94 -4.56 -3.94 -6.12
CA VAL A 94 -3.71 -3.75 -7.29
C VAL A 94 -4.13 -4.74 -8.36
N ASN A 95 -4.62 -4.20 -9.47
CA ASN A 95 -5.06 -4.96 -10.63
C ASN A 95 -4.69 -4.20 -11.91
N ARG A 96 -5.00 -4.77 -13.08
CA ARG A 96 -4.66 -4.16 -14.37
C ARG A 96 -5.24 -2.75 -14.52
N LYS A 97 -6.45 -2.50 -14.01
CA LYS A 97 -7.06 -1.17 -14.04
C LYS A 97 -6.21 -0.17 -13.27
N MET A 98 -5.76 -0.52 -12.05
CA MET A 98 -4.89 0.36 -11.27
C MET A 98 -3.52 0.60 -11.94
N LEU A 99 -2.90 -0.43 -12.51
CA LEU A 99 -1.65 -0.25 -13.26
C LEU A 99 -1.86 0.69 -14.46
N ASN A 100 -2.97 0.57 -15.19
CA ASN A 100 -3.26 1.47 -16.31
C ASN A 100 -3.45 2.92 -15.86
N LEU A 101 -3.94 3.17 -14.63
CA LEU A 101 -4.08 4.51 -14.09
C LEU A 101 -2.75 5.22 -13.83
N THR A 102 -1.61 4.50 -13.85
CA THR A 102 -0.30 5.15 -13.75
C THR A 102 0.01 5.95 -15.00
N GLY A 103 -0.57 5.60 -16.15
CA GLY A 103 -0.24 6.19 -17.45
C GLY A 103 1.13 5.77 -18.00
N LYS A 104 1.80 4.81 -17.33
CA LYS A 104 3.15 4.36 -17.65
C LYS A 104 3.13 2.87 -18.02
N VAL A 105 3.82 2.52 -19.12
CA VAL A 105 3.95 1.13 -19.58
C VAL A 105 5.01 0.35 -18.81
N ASP A 106 5.96 1.08 -18.22
CA ASP A 106 7.13 0.61 -17.48
C ASP A 106 6.91 0.56 -15.96
N THR A 107 5.71 0.86 -15.46
CA THR A 107 5.40 0.72 -14.03
C THR A 107 5.60 -0.75 -13.60
N ILE A 108 6.42 -0.96 -12.57
CA ILE A 108 6.61 -2.28 -11.98
C ILE A 108 5.72 -2.48 -10.75
N PHE A 109 5.36 -3.74 -10.49
CA PHE A 109 4.62 -4.16 -9.32
C PHE A 109 5.54 -4.86 -8.32
N LEU A 110 5.43 -4.50 -7.04
CA LEU A 110 6.17 -5.12 -5.94
C LEU A 110 5.24 -5.56 -4.80
N HIS A 111 5.65 -6.61 -4.10
CA HIS A 111 4.97 -7.16 -2.92
C HIS A 111 6.02 -7.86 -2.03
N CYS A 112 5.94 -7.76 -0.70
CA CYS A 112 6.93 -8.35 0.23
C CYS A 112 6.85 -9.87 0.33
N LEU A 113 5.70 -10.44 0.02
CA LEU A 113 5.37 -11.87 0.09
C LEU A 113 5.20 -12.38 1.54
N PRO A 114 4.44 -13.49 1.73
CA PRO A 114 3.57 -14.14 0.74
C PRO A 114 2.41 -13.23 0.29
N ALA A 115 1.83 -13.50 -0.88
CA ALA A 115 0.72 -12.73 -1.43
C ALA A 115 -0.49 -13.62 -1.67
N PHE A 116 -1.68 -13.12 -1.34
CA PHE A 116 -2.95 -13.75 -1.71
C PHE A 116 -3.39 -13.23 -3.08
N HIS A 117 -2.98 -13.93 -4.14
CA HIS A 117 -3.28 -13.56 -5.52
C HIS A 117 -4.15 -14.58 -6.27
N ASP A 118 -4.44 -15.72 -5.64
CA ASP A 118 -5.36 -16.76 -6.11
C ASP A 118 -5.89 -17.57 -4.91
N THR A 119 -6.65 -18.64 -5.20
CA THR A 119 -7.19 -19.55 -4.19
C THR A 119 -6.43 -20.89 -4.11
N GLN A 120 -5.18 -20.95 -4.59
CA GLN A 120 -4.39 -22.19 -4.59
C GLN A 120 -3.71 -22.50 -3.24
N THR A 121 -3.91 -21.64 -2.24
CA THR A 121 -3.51 -21.90 -0.86
C THR A 121 -4.75 -22.22 -0.03
N GLU A 122 -4.61 -23.13 0.94
CA GLU A 122 -5.70 -23.47 1.87
C GLU A 122 -6.27 -22.20 2.53
N TYR A 123 -5.39 -21.30 2.97
CA TYR A 123 -5.79 -20.05 3.58
C TYR A 123 -6.52 -19.12 2.60
N GLY A 124 -6.01 -18.96 1.36
CA GLY A 124 -6.67 -18.15 0.33
C GLY A 124 -8.05 -18.68 -0.05
N GLN A 125 -8.20 -20.00 -0.18
CA GLN A 125 -9.49 -20.66 -0.43
C GLN A 125 -10.47 -20.42 0.74
N ASN A 126 -10.02 -20.61 1.98
CA ASN A 126 -10.87 -20.41 3.16
C ASN A 126 -11.38 -18.97 3.29
N ILE A 127 -10.53 -17.99 2.99
CA ILE A 127 -10.93 -16.57 3.00
C ILE A 127 -11.93 -16.29 1.88
N PHE A 128 -11.72 -16.82 0.68
CA PHE A 128 -12.63 -16.66 -0.47
C PHE A 128 -14.02 -17.28 -0.23
N GLU A 129 -14.10 -18.41 0.48
CA GLU A 129 -15.38 -19.04 0.81
C GLU A 129 -16.14 -18.29 1.92
N LYS A 130 -15.40 -17.64 2.82
CA LYS A 130 -15.96 -16.98 4.00
C LYS A 130 -16.40 -15.53 3.75
N TYR A 131 -15.74 -14.80 2.86
CA TYR A 131 -15.92 -13.36 2.63
C TYR A 131 -16.03 -13.01 1.14
#